data_AF-A0A6B2CWL1-F1
#
_entry.id   AF-A0A6B2CWL1-F1
#
_cell.length_a   1.000
_cell.length_b   1.000
_cell.length_c   1.000
_cell.angle_alpha   90.00
_cell.angle_beta   90.00
_cell.angle_gamma   90.00
#
_symmetry.space_group_name_H-M   'P 1'
#
loop_
_entity.id
_entity.type
_entity.pdbx_description
1 polymer ?
#
loop_
_entity_poly.entity_id
_entity_poly.type
_entity_poly.pdbx_seq_one_letter_code
_entity_poly.pdbx_strand_id
1 'polypeptide(L)' 'MGFATARADPDGREADAERFSALIKALTGREPRIIERSNGKIMMECYREHLDGFKRFAELADDIEKWLERDD' A
#
# COMPACT_ATOMS: atom_id res chain seq x y z
N MET A 1 -0.84 -7.40 -19.99
CA MET A 1 -1.34 -6.56 -18.87
C MET A 1 -2.12 -7.48 -17.95
N GLY A 2 -1.55 -7.84 -16.80
CA GLY A 2 -2.21 -8.74 -15.84
C GLY A 2 -2.90 -7.92 -14.77
N PHE A 3 -4.22 -8.07 -14.63
CA PHE A 3 -4.98 -7.46 -13.53
C PHE A 3 -5.30 -8.55 -12.51
N ALA A 4 -4.69 -8.49 -11.33
CA ALA A 4 -5.14 -9.30 -10.20
C ALA A 4 -6.37 -8.60 -9.60
N THR A 5 -7.54 -9.24 -9.65
CA THR A 5 -8.74 -8.77 -8.97
C THR A 5 -9.01 -9.67 -7.77
N ALA A 6 -8.78 -9.16 -6.56
CA ALA A 6 -9.28 -9.79 -5.35
C ALA A 6 -10.76 -9.41 -5.18
N ARG A 7 -11.64 -10.39 -5.04
CA ARG A 7 -13.07 -10.18 -4.80
C ARG A 7 -13.42 -10.72 -3.42
N ALA A 8 -13.66 -9.82 -2.47
CA ALA A 8 -14.25 -10.15 -1.19
C ALA A 8 -15.78 -10.25 -1.29
N ASP A 9 -16.39 -10.99 -0.36
CA ASP A 9 -17.84 -10.96 -0.12
C ASP A 9 -18.30 -9.52 0.19
N PRO A 10 -19.57 -9.15 -0.09
CA PRO A 10 -20.08 -7.79 0.06
C PRO A 10 -19.80 -7.18 1.44
N ASP A 11 -19.85 -7.98 2.50
CA ASP A 11 -19.64 -7.56 3.90
C ASP A 11 -18.16 -7.33 4.27
N GLY A 12 -17.20 -7.79 3.46
CA GLY A 12 -15.77 -7.77 3.78
C GLY A 12 -15.00 -6.53 3.32
N ARG A 13 -15.63 -5.67 2.51
CA ARG A 13 -14.94 -4.57 1.82
C ARG A 13 -14.37 -3.51 2.75
N GLU A 14 -15.08 -3.22 3.83
CA GLU A 14 -14.67 -2.24 4.83
C GLU A 14 -13.45 -2.74 5.61
N ALA A 15 -13.51 -3.98 6.10
CA ALA A 15 -12.39 -4.61 6.79
C ALA A 15 -11.13 -4.70 5.91
N ASP A 16 -11.28 -4.93 4.60
CA ASP A 16 -10.16 -4.92 3.66
C ASP A 16 -9.59 -3.51 3.44
N ALA A 17 -10.45 -2.49 3.35
CA ALA A 17 -10.00 -1.10 3.26
C ALA A 17 -9.26 -0.65 4.53
N GLU A 18 -9.75 -1.04 5.71
CA GLU A 18 -9.07 -0.78 6.99
C GLU A 18 -7.68 -1.43 7.06
N ARG A 19 -7.58 -2.73 6.70
CA ARG A 19 -6.30 -3.44 6.67
C ARG A 19 -5.31 -2.76 5.73
N PHE A 20 -5.76 -2.37 4.54
CA PHE A 20 -4.90 -1.71 3.56
C PHE A 20 -4.48 -0.31 4.01
N SER A 21 -5.38 0.45 4.63
CA SER A 21 -5.08 1.75 5.22
C SER A 21 -4.02 1.65 6.32
N ALA A 22 -4.18 0.67 7.23
CA ALA A 22 -3.21 0.41 8.28
C ALA A 22 -1.83 0.05 7.72
N LEU A 23 -1.78 -0.76 6.65
CA LEU A 23 -0.54 -1.11 5.96
C LEU A 23 0.14 0.12 5.37
N ILE A 24 -0.60 0.95 4.62
CA ILE A 24 -0.04 2.18 4.03
C ILE A 24 0.51 3.08 5.14
N LYS A 25 -0.23 3.29 6.23
CA LYS A 25 0.21 4.09 7.37
C LYS A 25 1.49 3.55 8.00
N ALA A 26 1.59 2.24 8.19
CA ALA A 26 2.78 1.62 8.75
C ALA A 26 4.01 1.81 7.84
N LEU A 27 3.81 1.73 6.51
CA LEU A 27 4.89 1.81 5.53
C LEU A 27 5.31 3.25 5.21
N THR A 28 4.38 4.21 5.23
CA THR A 28 4.65 5.58 4.75
C THR A 28 4.50 6.64 5.84
N GLY A 29 4.03 6.27 7.04
CA GLY A 29 3.71 7.19 8.13
C GLY A 29 2.48 8.08 7.90
N ARG A 30 1.73 7.84 6.81
CA ARG A 30 0.58 8.65 6.37
C ARG A 30 -0.59 7.75 6.02
N GLU A 31 -1.80 8.13 6.45
CA GLU A 31 -3.01 7.41 6.08
C GLU A 31 -3.50 7.83 4.69
N PRO A 32 -3.93 6.87 3.85
CA PRO A 32 -4.59 7.18 2.59
C PRO A 32 -5.96 7.80 2.84
N ARG A 33 -6.48 8.52 1.84
CA ARG A 33 -7.87 9.01 1.92
C ARG A 33 -8.82 7.90 1.52
N ILE A 34 -9.78 7.59 2.41
CA ILE A 34 -10.84 6.62 2.15
C ILE A 34 -12.13 7.38 1.80
N ILE A 35 -12.77 7.00 0.68
CA ILE A 35 -14.03 7.57 0.21
C ILE A 35 -15.00 6.44 -0.08
N GLU A 36 -16.11 6.41 0.64
CA GLU A 36 -17.25 5.58 0.27
C GLU A 36 -18.10 6.31 -0.78
N ARG A 37 -18.39 5.64 -1.88
CA ARG A 37 -19.22 6.14 -2.97
C ARG A 37 -20.66 5.68 -2.77
N SER A 38 -21.62 6.43 -3.32
CA SER A 38 -23.05 6.13 -3.26
C SER A 38 -23.46 4.76 -3.83
N ASN A 39 -22.59 4.10 -4.58
CA ASN A 39 -22.79 2.74 -5.11
C ASN A 39 -22.14 1.63 -4.24
N GLY A 40 -21.78 1.93 -2.99
CA GLY A 40 -21.15 0.98 -2.06
C GLY A 40 -19.73 0.57 -2.46
N LYS A 41 -19.06 1.36 -3.31
CA LYS A 41 -17.63 1.20 -3.59
C LYS A 41 -16.83 2.01 -2.59
N ILE A 42 -15.85 1.38 -1.97
CA ILE A 42 -14.83 2.05 -1.16
C ILE A 42 -13.64 2.34 -2.06
N MET A 43 -13.20 3.59 -2.10
CA MET A 43 -12.07 4.04 -2.88
C MET A 43 -10.98 4.55 -1.95
N MET A 44 -9.75 4.09 -2.16
CA MET A 44 -8.57 4.56 -1.42
C MET A 44 -7.67 5.36 -2.34
N GLU A 45 -7.37 6.60 -1.93
CA GLU A 45 -6.50 7.50 -2.68
C GLU A 45 -5.15 7.64 -1.97
N CYS A 46 -4.09 7.22 -2.66
CA CYS A 46 -2.71 7.50 -2.27
C CYS A 46 -2.20 8.72 -3.03
N TYR A 47 -1.73 9.73 -2.30
CA TYR A 47 -1.05 10.90 -2.84
C TYR A 47 0.48 10.76 -2.87
N ARG A 48 1.16 11.80 -3.36
CA ARG A 48 2.62 11.87 -3.51
C ARG A 48 3.38 11.46 -2.25
N GLU A 49 2.97 11.90 -1.06
CA GLU A 49 3.64 11.54 0.20
C GLU A 49 3.70 10.02 0.44
N HIS A 50 2.66 9.28 0.06
CA HIS A 50 2.66 7.81 0.17
C HIS A 50 3.65 7.19 -0.82
N LEU A 51 3.65 7.69 -2.07
CA LEU A 51 4.57 7.20 -3.11
C LEU A 51 6.03 7.45 -2.72
N ASP A 52 6.33 8.62 -2.14
CA ASP A 52 7.67 8.94 -1.68
C ASP A 52 8.06 8.09 -0.46
N GLY A 53 7.11 7.77 0.43
CA GLY A 53 7.30 6.77 1.48
C GLY A 53 7.67 5.39 0.92
N PHE A 54 6.98 4.94 -0.14
CA PHE A 54 7.24 3.63 -0.75
C PHE A 54 8.61 3.53 -1.44
N LYS A 55 9.11 4.60 -2.04
CA LYS A 55 10.43 4.60 -2.70
C LYS A 55 11.56 4.26 -1.74
N ARG A 56 11.44 4.62 -0.46
CA ARG A 56 12.44 4.30 0.57
C ARG A 56 12.67 2.81 0.74
N PHE A 57 11.70 1.96 0.40
CA PHE A 57 11.89 0.51 0.43
C PHE A 57 12.77 0.02 -0.73
N ALA A 58 12.69 0.64 -1.90
CA ALA A 58 13.59 0.32 -3.01
C ALA A 58 15.03 0.73 -2.67
N GLU A 59 15.21 1.90 -2.04
CA GLU A 59 16.50 2.36 -1.51
C GLU A 59 17.04 1.40 -0.45
N LEU A 60 16.22 1.02 0.53
CA LEU A 60 16.61 0.06 1.56
C LEU A 60 16.99 -1.31 0.97
N ALA A 61 16.26 -1.79 -0.02
CA ALA A 61 16.56 -3.06 -0.68
C ALA A 61 17.89 -3.01 -1.44
N ASP A 62 18.14 -1.92 -2.18
CA ASP A 62 19.40 -1.68 -2.89
C ASP A 62 20.59 -1.56 -1.92
N ASP A 63 20.40 -0.90 -0.77
CA ASP A 63 21.42 -0.82 0.28
C ASP A 63 21.73 -2.18 0.91
N ILE A 64 20.70 -3.01 1.15
CA ILE A 64 20.87 -4.38 1.66
C ILE A 64 21.60 -5.27 0.64
N GLU A 65 21.23 -5.19 -0.64
CA GLU A 65 21.88 -5.94 -1.72
C GLU A 65 23.37 -5.62 -1.78
N LYS A 66 23.72 -4.32 -1.79
CA LYS A 66 25.11 -3.86 -1.76
C LYS A 66 25.87 -4.28 -0.51
N TRP A 67 25.21 -4.38 0.64
CA TRP A 67 25.86 -4.86 1.86
C TRP A 67 26.22 -6.35 1.72
N LEU A 68 25.27 -7.17 1.26
CA LEU A 68 25.48 -8.61 1.09
C LEU A 68 26.56 -8.92 0.04
N GLU A 69 26.63 -8.17 -1.07
CA GLU A 69 27.67 -8.33 -2.09
C GLU A 69 29.09 -8.03 -1.61
N ARG A 70 29.25 -7.31 -0.49
CA ARG A 70 30.57 -6.92 0.06
C ARG A 70 31.13 -7.92 1.05
N ASP A 71 30.31 -8.85 1.54
CA ASP A 71 30.67 -9.87 2.52
C ASP A 71 30.89 -11.27 1.89
N ASP A 72 30.87 -11.38 0.54
CA ASP A 72 31.35 -12.50 -0.29
C ASP A 72 32.79 -12.26 -0.79
#